data_AF-A0A1T1D585-F1
#
_entry.id   AF-A0A1T1D585-F1
#
_cell.length_a   1.000
_cell.length_b   1.000
_cell.length_c   1.000
_cell.angle_alpha   90.00
_cell.angle_beta   90.00
_cell.angle_gamma   90.00
#
_symmetry.space_group_name_H-M   'P 1'
#
loop_
_entity.id
_entity.type
_entity.pdbx_description
1 polymer ?
#
loop_
_entity_poly.entity_id
_entity_poly.type
_entity_poly.pdbx_seq_one_letter_code
_entity_poly.pdbx_strand_id
1 'polypeptide(L)'
;MVRWAVSLVCLGCLAWAMADQGRQLLELTPSPSDWWLLLAGALVSGLAVVVNGVAWAVLLRWLRCPLPTGQAVVVFTRTNLLKYVPGGIWHLAGRIQLLRSNGHGWGQAAMAVLLDPLLMAVAALLLVPLGGWQQGLGLLGP
;
A
#
# COMPACT_ATOMS: atom_id res chain seq x y z
N MET A 1 12.58 -21.45 -8.57
CA MET A 1 13.82 -21.46 -7.73
C MET A 1 14.33 -20.06 -7.41
N VAL A 2 14.45 -19.14 -8.37
CA VAL A 2 14.95 -17.75 -8.16
C VAL A 2 14.21 -16.98 -7.06
N ARG A 3 12.87 -17.06 -6.98
CA ARG A 3 12.06 -16.39 -5.94
C ARG A 3 12.45 -16.76 -4.51
N TRP A 4 12.75 -18.03 -4.25
CA TRP A 4 13.12 -18.51 -2.92
C TRP A 4 14.57 -18.14 -2.58
N ALA A 5 15.46 -18.17 -3.58
CA ALA A 5 16.83 -17.70 -3.41
C ALA A 5 16.87 -16.21 -3.06
N VAL A 6 16.11 -15.36 -3.75
CA VAL A 6 16.01 -13.92 -3.43
C VAL A 6 15.45 -13.70 -2.03
N SER A 7 14.36 -14.39 -1.65
CA SER A 7 13.82 -14.31 -0.29
C SER A 7 14.84 -14.73 0.77
N LEU A 8 15.59 -15.81 0.55
CA LEU A 8 16.63 -16.29 1.47
C LEU A 8 17.81 -15.32 1.57
N VAL A 9 18.23 -14.73 0.46
CA VAL A 9 19.26 -13.67 0.45
C VAL A 9 18.77 -12.45 1.21
N CYS A 10 17.55 -11.97 0.96
CA CYS A 10 16.96 -10.86 1.71
C CYS A 10 16.89 -11.17 3.21
N LEU A 11 16.43 -12.36 3.60
CA LEU A 11 16.36 -12.78 5.00
C LEU A 11 17.76 -12.87 5.64
N GLY A 12 18.74 -13.37 4.90
CA GLY A 12 20.15 -13.42 5.34
C GLY A 12 20.74 -12.02 5.55
N CYS A 13 20.50 -11.10 4.60
CA CYS A 13 20.90 -9.70 4.74
C CYS A 13 20.20 -9.02 5.93
N LEU A 14 18.90 -9.28 6.12
CA LEU A 14 18.15 -8.73 7.25
C LEU A 14 18.69 -9.24 8.58
N ALA A 15 18.93 -10.55 8.69
CA ALA A 15 19.51 -11.17 9.88
C ALA A 15 20.92 -10.64 10.17
N TRP A 16 21.74 -10.45 9.14
CA TRP A 16 23.07 -9.87 9.27
C TRP A 16 23.01 -8.41 9.74
N ALA A 17 22.16 -7.58 9.12
CA ALA A 17 21.95 -6.19 9.55
C ALA A 17 21.42 -6.10 10.98
N MET A 18 20.51 -7.00 11.38
CA MET A 18 20.02 -7.07 12.76
C MET A 18 21.12 -7.52 13.74
N ALA A 19 22.02 -8.42 13.35
CA ALA A 19 23.13 -8.83 14.20
C ALA A 19 24.18 -7.72 14.37
N ASP A 20 24.45 -6.97 13.31
CA ASP A 20 25.45 -5.89 13.27
C ASP A 20 24.95 -4.62 13.98
N GLN A 21 23.72 -4.18 13.68
CA GLN A 21 23.17 -2.89 14.10
C GLN A 21 22.04 -3.01 15.14
N GLY A 22 21.55 -4.22 15.43
CA GLY A 22 20.42 -4.42 16.33
C GLY A 22 20.69 -3.96 17.77
N ARG A 23 21.95 -3.97 18.21
CA ARG A 23 22.32 -3.40 19.53
C ARG A 23 22.10 -1.90 19.60
N GLN A 24 22.40 -1.16 18.53
CA GLN A 24 22.17 0.30 18.46
C GLN A 24 20.67 0.63 18.48
N LEU A 25 19.81 -0.25 17.93
CA LEU A 25 18.36 -0.09 18.02
C LEU A 25 17.82 -0.29 19.44
N LEU A 26 18.46 -1.13 20.26
CA LEU A 26 18.06 -1.33 21.67
C LEU A 26 18.44 -0.14 22.56
N GLU A 27 19.40 0.68 22.12
CA GLU A 27 19.78 1.94 22.79
C GLU A 27 18.79 3.07 22.48
N LEU A 28 17.95 2.93 21.45
CA LEU A 28 16.83 3.83 21.19
C LEU A 28 15.73 3.55 22.22
N THR A 29 15.75 4.27 23.34
CA THR A 29 14.67 4.24 24.34
C THR A 29 13.54 5.17 23.88
N PRO A 30 12.39 4.67 23.40
CA PRO A 30 11.31 5.55 22.97
C PRO A 30 10.70 6.22 24.19
N SER A 31 10.55 7.54 24.13
CA SER A 31 9.84 8.30 25.15
C SER A 31 8.34 7.96 25.13
N PRO A 32 7.58 8.20 26.22
CA PRO A 32 6.13 8.05 26.21
C PRO A 32 5.42 8.82 25.09
N SER A 33 5.94 9.99 24.69
CA SER A 33 5.43 10.77 23.56
C SER A 33 5.64 10.09 22.21
N ASP A 34 6.74 9.35 22.03
CA ASP A 34 7.02 8.64 20.77
C ASP A 34 6.01 7.52 20.54
N TRP A 35 5.57 6.84 21.59
CA TRP A 35 4.52 5.84 21.50
C TRP A 35 3.17 6.40 21.04
N TRP A 36 2.83 7.62 21.45
CA TRP A 36 1.63 8.28 20.94
C TRP A 36 1.74 8.68 19.47
N LEU A 37 2.92 9.13 19.04
CA LEU A 37 3.18 9.38 17.62
C LEU A 37 3.10 8.09 16.80
N LEU A 38 3.62 6.97 17.31
CA LEU A 38 3.51 5.67 16.65
C LEU A 38 2.06 5.21 16.54
N LEU A 39 1.26 5.33 17.61
CA LEU A 39 -0.16 5.00 17.60
C LEU A 39 -0.92 5.89 16.60
N ALA A 40 -0.68 7.20 16.62
CA ALA A 40 -1.31 8.14 15.69
C ALA A 40 -0.94 7.79 14.24
N GLY A 41 0.34 7.54 13.97
CA GLY A 41 0.82 7.10 12.66
C GLY A 41 0.17 5.80 12.19
N ALA A 42 0.03 4.82 13.08
CA ALA A 42 -0.64 3.56 12.78
C ALA A 42 -2.14 3.75 12.48
N LEU A 43 -2.84 4.58 13.25
CA LEU A 43 -4.26 4.89 13.03
C LEU A 43 -4.47 5.65 11.72
N VAL A 44 -3.66 6.67 11.43
CA VAL A 44 -3.70 7.44 10.18
C VAL A 44 -3.40 6.53 8.99
N SER A 45 -2.39 5.68 9.09
CA SER A 45 -2.04 4.72 8.03
C SER A 45 -3.16 3.70 7.80
N GLY A 46 -3.74 3.17 8.89
CA GLY A 46 -4.88 2.26 8.82
C GLY A 46 -6.10 2.90 8.16
N LEU A 47 -6.42 4.15 8.54
CA LEU A 47 -7.49 4.92 7.93
C LEU A 47 -7.24 5.16 6.45
N ALA A 48 -6.01 5.52 6.06
CA ALA A 48 -5.65 5.70 4.66
C ALA A 48 -5.88 4.43 3.82
N VAL A 49 -5.61 3.24 4.37
CA VAL A 49 -5.90 1.96 3.69
C VAL A 49 -7.40 1.76 3.49
N VAL A 50 -8.22 2.12 4.49
CA VAL A 50 -9.69 2.05 4.38
C VAL A 50 -10.20 3.01 3.31
N VAL A 51 -9.72 4.26 3.29
CA VAL A 51 -10.08 5.26 2.27
C VAL A 51 -9.73 4.77 0.87
N ASN A 52 -8.54 4.19 0.69
CA ASN A 52 -8.15 3.59 -0.59
C ASN A 52 -9.08 2.42 -0.98
N GLY A 53 -9.51 1.60 -0.02
CA GLY A 53 -10.52 0.56 -0.26
C GLY A 53 -11.87 1.10 -0.75
N VAL A 54 -12.30 2.25 -0.22
CA VAL A 54 -13.52 2.94 -0.68
C VAL A 54 -13.31 3.52 -2.09
N ALA A 55 -12.17 4.16 -2.35
CA ALA A 55 -11.82 4.67 -3.67
C ALA A 55 -11.79 3.55 -4.73
N TRP A 56 -11.24 2.40 -4.37
CA TRP A 56 -11.26 1.22 -5.24
C TRP A 56 -12.68 0.72 -5.50
N ALA A 57 -13.57 0.72 -4.49
CA ALA A 57 -14.98 0.37 -4.69
C ALA A 57 -15.69 1.33 -5.67
N VAL A 58 -15.33 2.62 -5.67
CA VAL A 58 -15.81 3.60 -6.66
C VAL A 58 -15.30 3.25 -8.06
N LEU A 59 -14.01 2.97 -8.19
CA LEU A 59 -13.38 2.57 -9.45
C LEU A 59 -14.03 1.31 -10.04
N LEU A 60 -14.31 0.30 -9.22
CA LEU A 60 -15.00 -0.92 -9.64
C LEU A 60 -16.39 -0.62 -10.25
N ARG A 61 -17.13 0.33 -9.67
CA ARG A 61 -18.42 0.78 -10.23
C ARG A 61 -18.24 1.47 -11.58
N TRP A 62 -17.24 2.33 -11.72
CA TRP A 62 -16.94 3.01 -12.99
C TRP A 62 -16.59 2.03 -14.11
N LEU A 63 -15.83 0.98 -13.78
CA LEU A 63 -15.42 -0.06 -14.71
C LEU A 63 -16.47 -1.15 -14.94
N ARG A 64 -17.69 -0.98 -14.42
CA ARG A 64 -18.80 -1.94 -14.54
C ARG A 64 -18.45 -3.34 -14.03
N CYS A 65 -17.64 -3.42 -12.97
CA CYS A 65 -17.32 -4.65 -12.23
C CYS A 65 -17.54 -4.48 -10.71
N PRO A 66 -18.73 -4.02 -10.27
CA PRO A 66 -18.95 -3.58 -8.90
C PRO A 66 -18.87 -4.74 -7.89
N LEU A 67 -18.34 -4.43 -6.71
CA LEU A 67 -18.53 -5.21 -5.50
C LEU A 67 -19.28 -4.35 -4.47
N PRO A 68 -20.02 -4.96 -3.52
CA PRO A 68 -20.51 -4.26 -2.34
C PRO A 68 -19.35 -3.50 -1.66
N THR A 69 -19.55 -2.22 -1.33
CA THR A 69 -18.46 -1.35 -0.81
C THR A 69 -17.78 -1.96 0.41
N GLY A 70 -18.53 -2.55 1.34
CA GLY A 70 -17.96 -3.22 2.51
C GLY A 70 -17.05 -4.40 2.12
N GLN A 71 -17.46 -5.20 1.15
CA GLN A 71 -16.64 -6.31 0.63
C GLN A 71 -15.38 -5.79 -0.06
N ALA A 72 -15.51 -4.76 -0.90
CA ALA A 72 -14.37 -4.14 -1.57
C ALA A 72 -13.34 -3.60 -0.57
N VAL A 73 -13.77 -2.90 0.48
CA VAL A 73 -12.89 -2.39 1.55
C VAL A 73 -12.20 -3.54 2.29
N VAL A 74 -12.93 -4.58 2.69
CA VAL A 74 -12.34 -5.76 3.38
C VAL A 74 -11.29 -6.44 2.49
N VAL A 75 -11.61 -6.67 1.22
CA VAL A 75 -10.68 -7.26 0.24
C VAL A 75 -9.46 -6.38 0.06
N PHE A 76 -9.66 -5.07 -0.11
CA PHE A 76 -8.57 -4.11 -0.29
C PHE A 76 -7.62 -4.14 0.90
N THR A 77 -8.14 -4.03 2.12
CA THR A 77 -7.36 -4.01 3.36
C THR A 77 -6.60 -5.33 3.57
N ARG A 78 -7.26 -6.48 3.41
CA ARG A 78 -6.61 -7.80 3.56
C ARG A 78 -5.50 -8.01 2.53
N THR A 79 -5.78 -7.70 1.26
CA THR A 79 -4.80 -7.86 0.18
C THR A 79 -3.67 -6.84 0.28
N ASN A 80 -3.88 -5.68 0.91
CA ASN A 80 -2.82 -4.67 1.10
C ASN A 80 -1.67 -5.21 1.96
N LEU A 81 -1.92 -6.13 2.90
CA LEU A 81 -0.87 -6.82 3.67
C LEU A 81 0.04 -7.68 2.79
N LEU A 82 -0.46 -8.17 1.66
CA LEU A 82 0.32 -8.98 0.72
C LEU A 82 1.38 -8.17 -0.03
N LYS A 83 1.38 -6.82 0.09
CA LYS A 83 2.48 -5.97 -0.40
C LYS A 83 3.81 -6.27 0.29
N TYR A 84 3.74 -6.75 1.54
CA TYR A 84 4.92 -7.07 2.35
C TYR A 84 5.44 -8.50 2.12
N VAL A 85 4.76 -9.28 1.28
CA VAL A 85 5.20 -10.63 0.90
C VAL A 85 6.24 -10.53 -0.23
N PRO A 86 7.32 -11.34 -0.20
CA PRO A 86 8.36 -11.31 -1.23
C PRO A 86 7.80 -11.42 -2.65
N GLY A 87 8.14 -10.44 -3.49
CA GLY A 87 7.71 -10.35 -4.88
C GLY A 87 6.73 -9.21 -5.19
N GLY A 88 6.16 -8.52 -4.20
CA GLY A 88 5.43 -7.24 -4.36
C GLY A 88 4.11 -7.27 -5.13
N ILE A 89 3.84 -8.31 -5.92
CA ILE A 89 2.68 -8.41 -6.82
C ILE A 89 1.46 -9.13 -6.20
N TRP A 90 1.61 -9.74 -5.03
CA TRP A 90 0.58 -10.62 -4.46
C TRP A 90 -0.74 -9.92 -4.14
N HIS A 91 -0.67 -8.64 -3.75
CA HIS A 91 -1.85 -7.82 -3.53
C HIS A 91 -2.66 -7.61 -4.82
N LEU A 92 -1.98 -7.46 -5.96
CA LEU A 92 -2.62 -7.32 -7.27
C LEU A 92 -3.23 -8.66 -7.71
N ALA A 93 -2.44 -9.74 -7.64
CA ALA A 93 -2.88 -11.08 -8.03
C ALA A 93 -4.12 -11.53 -7.23
N GLY A 94 -4.13 -11.30 -5.91
CA GLY A 94 -5.25 -11.66 -5.05
C GLY A 94 -6.55 -10.91 -5.40
N ARG A 95 -6.46 -9.62 -5.74
CA ARG A 95 -7.63 -8.83 -6.16
C ARG A 95 -8.16 -9.27 -7.52
N ILE A 96 -7.27 -9.54 -8.49
CA ILE A 96 -7.66 -10.06 -9.81
C ILE A 96 -8.37 -11.40 -9.64
N GLN A 97 -7.77 -12.34 -8.89
CA GLN A 97 -8.37 -13.65 -8.65
C GLN A 97 -9.75 -13.54 -8.00
N LEU A 98 -9.93 -12.64 -7.04
CA LEU A 98 -11.22 -12.42 -6.39
C LEU A 98 -12.27 -11.83 -7.35
N LEU A 99 -11.91 -10.84 -8.16
CA LEU A 99 -12.84 -10.30 -9.15
C LEU A 99 -13.24 -11.37 -10.18
N ARG A 100 -12.29 -12.21 -10.60
CA ARG A 100 -12.53 -13.36 -11.48
C ARG A 100 -13.47 -14.39 -10.86
N SER A 101 -13.30 -14.72 -9.57
CA SER A 101 -14.19 -15.66 -8.88
C SER A 101 -15.61 -15.12 -8.69
N ASN A 102 -15.78 -13.80 -8.77
CA ASN A 102 -17.09 -13.13 -8.81
C ASN A 102 -17.65 -12.97 -10.24
N GLY A 103 -17.11 -13.70 -11.22
CA GLY A 103 -17.65 -13.76 -12.59
C GLY A 103 -17.15 -12.67 -13.53
N HIS A 104 -16.26 -11.77 -13.10
CA HIS A 104 -15.74 -10.71 -13.96
C HIS A 104 -14.68 -11.24 -14.93
N GLY A 105 -14.60 -10.63 -16.11
CA GLY A 105 -13.58 -10.95 -17.11
C GLY A 105 -12.17 -10.55 -16.66
N TRP A 106 -11.14 -11.21 -17.20
CA TRP A 106 -9.75 -10.91 -16.87
C TRP A 106 -9.35 -9.47 -17.22
N GLY A 107 -9.74 -8.97 -18.39
CA GLY A 107 -9.41 -7.61 -18.81
C GLY A 107 -9.98 -6.55 -17.85
N GLN A 108 -11.25 -6.68 -17.45
CA GLN A 108 -11.87 -5.80 -16.46
C GLN A 108 -11.19 -5.88 -15.09
N ALA A 109 -10.93 -7.11 -14.61
CA ALA A 109 -10.26 -7.31 -13.32
C ALA A 109 -8.84 -6.74 -13.29
N ALA A 110 -8.07 -6.95 -14.36
CA ALA A 110 -6.72 -6.40 -14.50
C ALA A 110 -6.76 -4.87 -14.56
N MET A 111 -7.65 -4.30 -15.37
CA MET A 111 -7.83 -2.85 -15.48
C MET A 111 -8.17 -2.23 -14.11
N ALA A 112 -9.13 -2.79 -13.39
CA ALA A 112 -9.53 -2.32 -12.06
C ALA A 112 -8.42 -2.35 -11.02
N VAL A 113 -7.51 -3.32 -11.12
CA VAL A 113 -6.43 -3.50 -10.15
C VAL A 113 -5.20 -2.68 -10.51
N LEU A 114 -4.90 -2.50 -11.80
CA LEU A 114 -3.76 -1.71 -12.28
C LEU A 114 -4.05 -0.20 -12.28
N LEU A 115 -5.29 0.21 -12.48
CA LEU A 115 -5.66 1.63 -12.40
C LEU A 115 -5.61 2.18 -10.97
N ASP A 116 -5.82 1.35 -9.95
CA ASP A 116 -5.73 1.76 -8.53
C ASP A 116 -4.41 2.49 -8.19
N PRO A 117 -3.21 1.87 -8.37
CA PRO A 117 -1.94 2.56 -8.11
C PRO A 117 -1.66 3.72 -9.07
N LEU A 118 -2.15 3.66 -10.32
CA LEU A 118 -1.98 4.76 -11.29
C LEU A 118 -2.77 5.99 -10.87
N LEU A 119 -4.01 5.81 -10.40
CA LEU A 119 -4.84 6.90 -9.89
C LEU A 119 -4.26 7.48 -8.61
N MET A 120 -3.69 6.65 -7.72
CA MET A 120 -2.95 7.16 -6.56
C MET A 120 -1.74 8.01 -6.97
N ALA A 121 -0.98 7.58 -7.99
CA ALA A 121 0.15 8.33 -8.52
C ALA A 121 -0.29 9.67 -9.13
N VAL A 122 -1.37 9.67 -9.92
CA VAL A 122 -1.97 10.91 -10.48
C VAL A 122 -2.44 11.83 -9.35
N ALA A 123 -3.14 11.30 -8.35
CA ALA A 123 -3.60 12.09 -7.20
C ALA A 123 -2.41 12.72 -6.44
N ALA A 124 -1.32 11.97 -6.23
CA ALA A 124 -0.11 12.49 -5.62
C ALA A 124 0.53 13.61 -6.45
N LEU A 125 0.59 13.46 -7.78
CA LEU A 125 1.10 14.50 -8.68
C LEU A 125 0.25 15.76 -8.66
N LEU A 126 -1.08 15.62 -8.58
CA LEU A 126 -2.01 16.76 -8.47
C LEU A 126 -1.84 17.54 -7.15
N LEU A 127 -1.28 16.92 -6.11
CA LEU A 127 -0.97 17.59 -4.84
C LEU A 127 0.38 18.34 -4.85
N VAL A 128 1.23 18.13 -5.87
CA VAL A 128 2.54 18.79 -5.96
C VAL A 128 2.44 20.32 -5.88
N PRO A 129 1.54 20.99 -6.63
CA PRO A 129 1.40 22.45 -6.56
C PRO A 129 0.91 22.98 -5.21
N LEU A 130 0.30 22.12 -4.38
CA LEU A 130 -0.31 22.51 -3.10
C LEU A 130 0.60 22.25 -1.88
N GLY A 131 1.90 22.00 -2.09
CA GLY A 131 2.81 21.70 -0.96
C GLY A 131 3.69 20.47 -1.12
N GLY A 132 3.68 19.78 -2.27
CA GLY A 132 4.40 18.51 -2.45
C GLY A 132 5.93 18.58 -2.25
N TRP A 133 6.50 17.41 -1.94
CA TRP A 133 7.91 17.03 -1.68
C TRP A 133 8.92 18.12 -1.27
N GLN A 134 8.70 18.79 -0.13
CA GLN A 134 9.59 19.79 0.49
C GLN A 134 9.34 21.25 0.06
N GLN A 135 8.12 21.72 0.33
CA GLN A 135 7.67 23.13 0.44
C GLN A 135 6.76 23.69 -0.67
N GLY A 136 6.42 22.97 -1.74
CA GLY A 136 5.40 23.40 -2.72
C GLY A 136 5.35 24.90 -3.07
N LEU A 137 6.51 25.52 -3.31
CA LEU A 137 6.60 26.96 -3.63
C LEU A 137 6.37 27.26 -5.13
N GLY A 138 5.92 26.29 -5.93
CA GLY A 138 5.68 26.50 -7.37
C GLY A 138 4.61 27.56 -7.68
N LEU A 139 3.78 27.94 -6.71
CA LEU A 139 2.75 28.98 -6.86
C LEU A 139 3.02 30.26 -6.05
N LEU A 140 4.03 30.29 -5.16
CA LEU A 140 4.25 31.40 -4.21
C LEU A 140 5.73 31.81 -4.01
N GLY A 141 6.68 31.24 -4.76
CA GLY A 141 8.01 31.85 -4.91
C GLY A 141 7.94 33.08 -5.83
N PRO A 142 8.79 34.12 -5.66
CA PRO A 142 8.96 35.14 -6.68
C PRO A 142 9.44 34.55 -8.02
#